data_AF-Q183G7-F1
#
_entry.id   AF-Q183G7-F1
#
_cell.length_a   1.000
_cell.length_b   1.000
_cell.length_c   1.000
_cell.angle_alpha   90.00
_cell.angle_beta   90.00
_cell.angle_gamma   90.00
#
_symmetry.space_group_name_H-M   'P 1'
#
loop_
_entity.id
_entity.type
_entity.pdbx_description
1 polymer ?
#
loop_
_entity_poly.entity_id
_entity_poly.type
_entity_poly.pdbx_seq_one_letter_code
_entity_poly.pdbx_strand_id
1 'polypeptide(L)'
;MKKCLYCNRDIKSPNNKLAIKYDDNMNIYPCRAECKEKIEEYIAKKPTYKFINILEVLLGVGGIFCFLSKWTIAAQVVLGIDALVIFLFPLAGFKMNGKLSMEQTKNQSRSIAISILAFIVIITVLYFKQVGK
;
A
#
# COMPACT_ATOMS: atom_id res chain seq x y z
N MET A 1 17.64 13.01 -15.95
CA MET A 1 16.48 12.41 -16.65
C MET A 1 15.31 12.31 -15.67
N LYS A 2 14.08 12.67 -16.07
CA LYS A 2 12.90 12.52 -15.20
C LYS A 2 12.35 11.11 -15.33
N LYS A 3 11.83 10.53 -14.25
CA LYS A 3 11.17 9.21 -14.27
C LYS A 3 9.65 9.36 -14.15
N CYS A 4 8.92 8.45 -14.80
CA CYS A 4 7.47 8.41 -14.65
C CYS A 4 7.09 7.92 -13.25
N LEU A 5 6.24 8.69 -12.55
CA LEU A 5 5.77 8.36 -11.19
C LEU A 5 5.03 7.01 -11.12
N TYR A 6 4.33 6.63 -12.19
CA TYR A 6 3.54 5.41 -12.22
C TYR A 6 4.39 4.14 -12.44
N CYS A 7 5.13 4.07 -13.56
CA CYS A 7 5.83 2.86 -14.01
C CYS A 7 7.37 2.94 -13.95
N ASN A 8 7.93 4.01 -13.39
CA ASN A 8 9.38 4.23 -13.24
C ASN A 8 10.20 4.34 -14.53
N ARG A 9 9.57 4.38 -15.72
CA ARG A 9 10.30 4.51 -16.99
C ARG A 9 10.94 5.89 -17.13
N ASP A 10 12.12 5.93 -17.74
CA ASP A 10 12.80 7.18 -18.05
C ASP A 10 12.05 7.99 -19.11
N ILE A 11 11.94 9.29 -18.87
CA ILE A 11 11.30 10.26 -19.76
C ILE A 11 12.42 11.09 -20.39
N LYS A 12 12.67 10.84 -21.68
CA LYS A 12 13.67 11.56 -22.47
C LYS A 12 13.24 13.02 -22.72
N SER A 13 11.96 13.24 -23.05
CA SER A 13 11.36 14.58 -23.23
C SER A 13 9.99 14.62 -22.57
N PRO A 14 9.73 15.54 -21.62
CA PRO A 14 8.41 15.69 -21.00
C PRO A 14 7.38 16.19 -22.03
N ASN A 15 6.25 15.51 -22.14
CA ASN A 15 5.12 15.96 -22.96
C ASN A 15 4.19 16.84 -22.11
N ASN A 16 4.17 18.15 -22.37
CA ASN A 16 3.32 19.09 -21.64
C ASN A 16 1.82 18.81 -21.79
N LYS A 17 1.37 18.15 -22.87
CA LYS A 17 -0.04 17.76 -23.04
C LYS A 17 -0.47 16.69 -22.02
N LEU A 18 0.48 15.93 -21.50
CA LEU A 18 0.25 14.89 -20.52
C LEU A 18 0.54 15.36 -19.08
N ALA A 19 1.03 16.58 -18.91
CA ALA A 19 1.39 17.10 -17.60
C ALA A 19 0.17 17.18 -16.69
N ILE A 20 0.35 16.79 -15.43
CA ILE A 20 -0.65 16.89 -14.37
C ILE A 20 -0.16 17.96 -13.40
N LYS A 21 -0.96 19.00 -13.18
CA LYS A 21 -0.70 20.01 -12.15
C LYS A 21 -1.09 19.40 -10.80
N TYR A 22 -0.12 19.18 -9.91
CA TYR A 22 -0.36 18.53 -8.62
C TYR A 22 -0.40 19.52 -7.46
N ASP A 23 0.52 20.48 -7.45
CA ASP A 23 0.54 21.64 -6.55
C ASP A 23 1.09 22.85 -7.33
N ASP A 24 1.01 24.06 -6.77
CA ASP A 24 1.46 25.28 -7.45
C ASP A 24 2.94 25.24 -7.89
N ASN A 25 3.75 24.42 -7.23
CA ASN A 25 5.16 24.24 -7.52
C ASN A 25 5.52 22.87 -8.13
N MET A 26 4.54 22.00 -8.42
CA MET A 26 4.81 20.62 -8.83
C MET A 26 3.95 20.16 -10.01
N ASN A 27 4.62 19.92 -11.13
CA ASN A 27 4.04 19.25 -12.29
C ASN A 27 4.55 17.81 -12.37
N ILE A 28 3.62 16.86 -12.45
CA ILE A 28 3.92 15.45 -12.68
C ILE A 28 3.89 15.20 -14.19
N TYR A 29 4.94 14.56 -14.71
CA TYR A 29 5.06 14.23 -16.11
C TYR A 29 4.95 12.72 -16.29
N PRO A 30 3.80 12.19 -16.73
CA PRO A 30 3.66 10.79 -17.06
C PRO A 30 4.29 10.47 -18.43
N CYS A 31 4.71 9.23 -18.64
CA CYS A 31 5.32 8.80 -19.91
C CYS A 31 4.29 8.46 -20.99
N ARG A 32 3.04 8.16 -20.62
CA ARG A 32 1.94 7.72 -21.51
C ARG A 32 0.58 8.18 -20.95
N ALA A 33 -0.44 8.21 -21.79
CA ALA A 33 -1.81 8.56 -21.38
C ALA A 33 -2.38 7.64 -20.29
N GLU A 34 -2.13 6.33 -20.38
CA GLU A 34 -2.53 5.36 -19.34
C GLU A 34 -1.92 5.68 -17.96
N CYS A 35 -0.64 6.07 -17.94
CA CYS A 35 0.03 6.49 -16.71
C CYS A 35 -0.57 7.78 -16.15
N LYS A 36 -1.01 8.69 -17.03
CA LYS A 36 -1.70 9.92 -16.62
C LYS A 36 -3.00 9.59 -15.89
N GLU A 37 -3.85 8.78 -16.52
CA GLU A 37 -5.15 8.36 -15.97
C GLU A 37 -4.99 7.70 -14.59
N LYS A 38 -4.02 6.80 -14.44
CA LYS A 38 -3.75 6.12 -13.15
C LYS A 38 -3.25 7.06 -12.05
N ILE A 39 -2.47 8.08 -12.41
CA ILE A 39 -2.01 9.09 -11.45
C ILE A 39 -3.17 10.01 -11.06
N GLU A 40 -4.00 10.44 -12.02
CA GLU A 40 -5.19 11.26 -11.75
C GLU A 40 -6.20 10.51 -10.87
N GLU A 41 -6.44 9.23 -11.14
CA GLU A 41 -7.29 8.36 -10.30
C GLU A 41 -6.78 8.29 -8.86
N TYR A 42 -5.46 8.17 -8.68
CA TYR A 42 -4.84 8.19 -7.36
C TYR A 42 -4.98 9.55 -6.66
N ILE A 43 -4.77 10.65 -7.38
CA ILE A 43 -4.92 12.01 -6.84
C ILE A 43 -6.36 12.23 -6.35
N ALA A 44 -7.36 11.80 -7.14
CA ALA A 44 -8.77 11.89 -6.76
C ALA A 44 -9.08 11.08 -5.48
N LYS A 45 -8.45 9.90 -5.32
CA LYS A 45 -8.61 9.01 -4.16
C LYS A 45 -7.65 9.32 -3.00
N LYS A 46 -6.82 10.35 -3.09
CA LYS A 46 -5.81 10.70 -2.07
C LYS A 46 -6.40 10.87 -0.65
N PRO A 47 -7.59 11.49 -0.44
CA PRO A 47 -8.18 11.56 0.90
C PRO A 47 -8.49 10.18 1.48
N THR A 48 -9.03 9.28 0.65
CA THR A 48 -9.31 7.88 1.03
C THR A 48 -8.01 7.17 1.38
N TYR A 49 -6.97 7.27 0.56
CA TYR A 49 -5.67 6.65 0.85
C TYR A 49 -5.04 7.17 2.14
N LYS A 50 -5.20 8.46 2.45
CA LYS A 50 -4.73 9.04 3.72
C LYS A 50 -5.47 8.44 4.91
N PHE A 51 -6.79 8.30 4.83
CA PHE A 51 -7.59 7.66 5.87
C PHE A 51 -7.19 6.19 6.05
N ILE A 52 -7.08 5.45 4.95
CA ILE A 52 -6.67 4.04 4.99
C ILE A 52 -5.28 3.88 5.61
N ASN A 53 -4.32 4.74 5.27
CA ASN A 53 -2.99 4.68 5.87
C ASN A 53 -3.02 4.94 7.40
N ILE A 54 -3.92 5.79 7.89
CA ILE A 54 -4.10 5.97 9.35
C ILE A 54 -4.72 4.71 9.95
N LEU A 55 -5.72 4.12 9.29
CA LEU A 55 -6.34 2.87 9.73
C LEU A 55 -5.33 1.72 9.80
N GLU A 56 -4.46 1.57 8.78
CA GLU A 56 -3.37 0.58 8.75
C GLU A 56 -2.43 0.76 9.94
N VAL A 57 -2.03 1.99 10.25
CA VAL A 57 -1.17 2.25 11.43
C VAL A 57 -1.88 1.86 12.73
N LEU A 58 -3.17 2.18 12.88
CA LEU A 58 -3.94 1.83 14.07
C LEU A 58 -4.12 0.31 14.21
N LEU A 59 -4.42 -0.38 13.13
CA LEU A 59 -4.56 -1.84 13.11
C LEU A 59 -3.21 -2.52 13.38
N GLY A 60 -2.13 -2.07 12.74
CA GLY A 60 -0.78 -2.59 12.99
C GLY A 60 -0.35 -2.44 14.46
N VAL A 61 -0.53 -1.26 15.04
CA VAL A 61 -0.24 -1.01 16.47
C VAL A 61 -1.16 -1.84 17.37
N GLY A 62 -2.45 -1.91 17.05
CA GLY A 62 -3.43 -2.72 17.78
C GLY A 62 -3.08 -4.21 17.77
N GLY A 63 -2.65 -4.74 16.63
CA GLY A 63 -2.23 -6.14 16.48
C GLY A 63 -1.00 -6.47 17.34
N ILE A 64 -0.01 -5.57 17.34
CA ILE A 64 1.19 -5.70 18.20
C ILE A 64 0.79 -5.66 19.68
N PHE A 65 -0.09 -4.73 20.09
CA PHE A 65 -0.57 -4.64 21.46
C PHE A 65 -1.31 -5.91 21.92
N CYS A 66 -2.20 -6.45 21.08
CA CYS A 66 -2.88 -7.72 21.35
C CYS A 66 -1.89 -8.87 21.51
N PHE A 67 -0.86 -8.92 20.66
CA PHE A 67 0.19 -9.94 20.74
C PHE A 67 0.97 -9.86 22.06
N LEU A 68 1.42 -8.67 22.46
CA LEU A 68 2.14 -8.45 23.72
C LEU A 68 1.28 -8.75 24.96
N SER A 69 -0.04 -8.52 24.85
CA SER A 69 -1.02 -8.82 25.91
C SER A 69 -1.41 -10.31 25.96
N LYS A 70 -0.77 -11.16 25.14
CA LYS A 70 -1.05 -12.61 25.01
C LYS A 70 -2.47 -12.91 24.50
N TRP A 71 -3.13 -11.96 23.84
CA TRP A 71 -4.42 -12.15 23.20
C TRP A 71 -4.23 -12.66 21.77
N THR A 72 -3.78 -13.90 21.64
CA THR A 72 -3.32 -14.50 20.38
C THR A 72 -4.39 -14.47 19.28
N ILE A 73 -5.64 -14.81 19.59
CA ILE A 73 -6.74 -14.81 18.61
C ILE A 73 -7.05 -13.38 18.16
N ALA A 74 -7.11 -12.42 19.09
CA ALA A 74 -7.34 -11.02 18.76
C ALA A 74 -6.22 -10.45 17.88
N ALA A 75 -4.97 -10.79 18.19
CA ALA A 75 -3.81 -10.38 17.38
C ALA A 75 -3.90 -10.93 15.94
N GLN A 76 -4.25 -12.20 15.77
CA GLN A 76 -4.44 -12.81 14.44
C GLN A 76 -5.55 -12.13 13.64
N VAL A 77 -6.69 -11.84 14.28
CA VAL A 77 -7.82 -11.17 13.62
C VAL A 77 -7.43 -9.76 13.20
N VAL A 78 -6.84 -8.97 14.11
CA VAL A 78 -6.46 -7.58 13.83
C VAL A 78 -5.41 -7.51 12.72
N LEU A 79 -4.35 -8.32 12.79
CA LEU A 79 -3.31 -8.37 11.75
C LEU A 79 -3.85 -8.94 10.43
N GLY A 80 -4.84 -9.82 10.47
CA GLY A 80 -5.50 -10.35 9.28
C GLY A 80 -6.32 -9.29 8.56
N ILE A 81 -7.09 -8.50 9.32
CA ILE A 81 -7.82 -7.34 8.78
C ILE A 81 -6.83 -6.33 8.20
N ASP A 82 -5.75 -6.01 8.92
CA ASP A 82 -4.72 -5.08 8.45
C ASP A 82 -4.13 -5.52 7.10
N ALA A 83 -3.74 -6.80 6.98
CA ALA A 83 -3.22 -7.35 5.74
C ALA A 83 -4.22 -7.29 4.58
N LEU A 84 -5.52 -7.51 4.84
CA LEU A 84 -6.57 -7.35 3.82
C LEU A 84 -6.72 -5.90 3.37
N VAL A 85 -6.63 -4.95 4.30
CA VAL A 85 -6.66 -3.51 3.96
C VAL A 85 -5.48 -3.14 3.06
N ILE A 86 -4.25 -3.57 3.41
CA ILE A 86 -3.05 -3.34 2.58
C ILE A 86 -3.22 -3.97 1.18
N PHE A 87 -3.82 -5.15 1.10
CA PHE A 87 -4.04 -5.84 -0.18
C PHE A 87 -5.01 -5.08 -1.10
N LEU A 88 -6.11 -4.58 -0.53
CA LEU A 88 -7.16 -3.84 -1.24
C LEU A 88 -6.73 -2.41 -1.60
N PHE A 89 -5.95 -1.76 -0.73
CA PHE A 89 -5.49 -0.38 -0.88
C PHE A 89 -3.96 -0.28 -0.90
N PRO A 90 -3.28 -0.93 -1.86
CA PRO A 90 -1.82 -1.10 -1.83
C PRO A 90 -1.03 0.19 -2.07
N LEU A 91 -1.72 1.29 -2.36
CA LEU A 91 -1.15 2.63 -2.55
C LEU A 91 -1.40 3.55 -1.34
N ALA A 92 -2.02 3.08 -0.26
CA ALA A 92 -2.28 3.90 0.94
C ALA A 92 -0.98 4.51 1.51
N GLY A 93 0.09 3.72 1.59
CA GLY A 93 1.42 4.17 2.01
C GLY A 93 2.27 4.86 0.93
N PHE A 94 1.73 5.12 -0.26
CA PHE A 94 2.52 5.70 -1.36
C PHE A 94 2.88 7.17 -1.10
N LYS A 95 4.16 7.50 -1.30
CA LYS A 95 4.66 8.88 -1.21
C LYS A 95 5.12 9.35 -2.58
N MET A 96 4.55 10.46 -3.06
CA MET A 96 4.90 11.01 -4.38
C MET A 96 6.36 11.43 -4.52
N ASN A 97 7.00 11.88 -3.42
CA ASN A 97 8.44 12.19 -3.38
C ASN A 97 9.30 10.99 -2.96
N GLY A 98 8.71 9.79 -2.95
CA GLY A 98 9.40 8.55 -2.58
C GLY A 98 10.35 8.06 -3.67
N LYS A 99 11.18 7.06 -3.31
CA LYS A 99 12.09 6.40 -4.25
C LYS A 99 11.39 5.39 -5.17
N LEU A 100 10.19 4.94 -4.79
CA LEU A 100 9.42 3.92 -5.50
C LEU A 100 8.38 4.57 -6.40
N SER A 101 8.15 3.96 -7.56
CA SER A 101 7.00 4.26 -8.40
C SER A 101 5.71 3.64 -7.84
N MET A 102 4.56 4.11 -8.29
CA MET A 102 3.26 3.59 -7.84
C MET A 102 3.11 2.09 -8.12
N GLU A 103 3.58 1.62 -9.28
CA GLU A 103 3.51 0.20 -9.65
C GLU A 103 4.41 -0.66 -8.73
N GLN A 104 5.60 -0.18 -8.42
CA GLN A 104 6.50 -0.85 -7.48
C GLN A 104 5.90 -0.89 -6.07
N THR A 105 5.36 0.24 -5.58
CA THR A 105 4.69 0.29 -4.27
C THR A 105 3.49 -0.66 -4.25
N LYS A 106 2.67 -0.67 -5.29
CA LYS A 106 1.52 -1.57 -5.39
C LYS A 106 1.93 -3.04 -5.28
N ASN A 107 2.95 -3.44 -6.03
CA ASN A 107 3.43 -4.82 -6.04
C ASN A 107 4.06 -5.20 -4.69
N GLN A 108 4.84 -4.30 -4.09
CA GLN A 108 5.46 -4.51 -2.79
C GLN A 108 4.40 -4.66 -1.68
N SER A 109 3.43 -3.74 -1.61
CA SER A 109 2.35 -3.79 -0.62
C SER A 109 1.54 -5.08 -0.72
N ARG A 110 1.21 -5.50 -1.95
CA ARG A 110 0.50 -6.79 -2.17
C ARG A 110 1.33 -7.99 -1.75
N SER A 111 2.63 -7.99 -2.06
CA SER A 111 3.53 -9.07 -1.63
C SER A 111 3.62 -9.16 -0.11
N ILE A 112 3.68 -8.02 0.58
CA ILE A 112 3.68 -7.95 2.05
C ILE A 112 2.36 -8.50 2.60
N ALA A 113 1.22 -8.01 2.08
CA ALA A 113 -0.09 -8.45 2.52
C ALA A 113 -0.30 -9.97 2.37
N ILE A 114 0.06 -10.53 1.21
CA ILE A 114 -0.01 -11.98 0.96
C ILE A 114 0.87 -12.75 1.96
N SER A 115 2.07 -12.25 2.22
CA SER A 115 2.99 -12.88 3.17
C SER A 115 2.45 -12.90 4.60
N ILE A 116 1.82 -11.79 5.04
CA ILE A 116 1.18 -11.70 6.35
C ILE A 116 -0.02 -12.66 6.43
N LEU A 117 -0.88 -12.67 5.40
CA LEU A 117 -2.04 -13.57 5.36
C LEU A 117 -1.62 -15.05 5.41
N ALA A 118 -0.59 -15.43 4.65
CA ALA A 118 -0.04 -16.78 4.68
C ALA A 118 0.51 -17.13 6.07
N PHE A 119 1.25 -16.20 6.70
CA PHE A 119 1.76 -16.39 8.06
C PHE A 119 0.66 -16.60 9.09
N ILE A 120 -0.41 -15.80 9.03
CA ILE A 120 -1.58 -15.94 9.93
C ILE A 120 -2.22 -17.31 9.73
N VAL A 121 -2.46 -17.74 8.50
CA VAL A 121 -3.04 -19.07 8.22
C VAL A 121 -2.18 -20.19 8.82
N ILE A 122 -0.86 -20.13 8.61
CA ILE A 122 0.08 -21.14 9.15
C ILE A 122 0.03 -21.18 10.68
N ILE A 123 0.13 -20.02 11.33
CA ILE A 123 0.11 -19.93 12.79
C ILE A 123 -1.23 -20.40 13.37
N THR A 124 -2.35 -20.04 12.75
CA THR A 124 -3.68 -20.48 13.17
C THR A 124 -3.81 -21.99 13.10
N VAL A 125 -3.35 -22.62 12.01
CA VAL A 125 -3.36 -24.09 11.86
C VAL A 125 -2.48 -24.76 12.92
N LEU A 126 -1.30 -24.21 13.21
CA LEU A 126 -0.41 -24.73 14.25
C LEU A 126 -1.01 -24.60 15.65
N TYR A 127 -1.65 -23.47 15.95
CA TYR A 127 -2.33 -23.23 17.22
C TYR A 127 -3.44 -24.26 17.47
N PHE A 128 -4.33 -24.49 16.50
CA PHE A 128 -5.39 -25.47 16.64
C PHE A 128 -4.87 -26.91 16.76
N LYS A 129 -3.77 -27.25 16.07
CA LYS A 129 -3.11 -28.56 16.23
C LYS A 129 -2.52 -28.78 17.63
N GLN A 130 -2.12 -27.70 18.31
CA GLN A 130 -1.57 -27.78 19.67
C GLN A 130 -2.67 -27.83 20.74
N VAL A 131 -3.75 -27.07 20.58
CA VAL A 131 -4.87 -27.01 21.54
C VAL A 131 -5.80 -28.23 21.44
N GLY A 132 -5.85 -28.89 20.28
CA GLY A 132 -6.61 -30.14 20.06
C GLY A 132 -5.91 -31.41 20.55
N LYS A 133 -4.78 -31.29 21.26
CA LYS A 133 -4.09 -32.38 21.99
C LYS A 133 -4.22 -32.15 23.49
#